data_AF-A0A166EQ03-F1
#
_entry.id   AF-A0A166EQ03-F1
#
_cell.length_a   1.000
_cell.length_b   1.000
_cell.length_c   1.000
_cell.angle_alpha   90.00
_cell.angle_beta   90.00
_cell.angle_gamma   90.00
#
_symmetry.space_group_name_H-M   'P 1'
#
loop_
_entity.id
_entity.type
_entity.pdbx_description
1 polymer ?
#
loop_
_entity_poly.entity_id
_entity_poly.type
_entity_poly.pdbx_seq_one_letter_code
_entity_poly.pdbx_strand_id
1 'polypeptide(L)'
;MIRALGGGGGRGIRAVSAQEGVEEALKRFVVLFRYHFTHVLIGFMSDARARPSQTSFLHRRHFAAQVANGTGDVVQVWGRERSVQRRLQKLVETAPSTITRNLVHLLLTAATRMTRALRYQGADSFACLANSHTGEWVFLKINPYMQVEHGISIARPAGRGVRVDTWLYRAGVRGCNIGTDCDSLLAKILARGRDLGEATQQAVRALRETSVKNEDGGVDTDRTVLVGAVAHVHWEEGK
;
A
#
# COMPACT_ATOMS: atom_id res chain seq x y z
N MET A 1 5.37 -9.98 -15.57
CA MET A 1 5.00 -8.59 -15.22
C MET A 1 6.07 -7.65 -15.76
N ILE A 2 5.68 -6.61 -16.49
CA ILE A 2 6.60 -5.55 -16.94
C ILE A 2 6.52 -4.39 -15.94
N ARG A 3 7.66 -3.88 -15.47
CA ARG A 3 7.72 -2.79 -14.49
C ARG A 3 8.83 -1.80 -14.82
N ALA A 4 8.54 -0.50 -14.78
CA ALA A 4 9.59 0.52 -14.87
C ALA A 4 10.48 0.52 -13.61
N LEU A 5 11.79 0.63 -13.76
CA LEU A 5 12.75 0.67 -12.63
C LEU A 5 12.58 1.93 -11.79
N GLY A 6 12.36 3.08 -12.43
CA GLY A 6 11.99 4.34 -11.75
C GLY A 6 10.51 4.43 -11.38
N GLY A 7 9.71 3.39 -11.66
CA GLY A 7 8.26 3.40 -11.44
C GLY A 7 7.88 3.35 -9.95
N GLY A 8 6.97 4.23 -9.55
CA GLY A 8 6.41 4.34 -8.20
C GLY A 8 4.89 4.50 -8.20
N GLY A 9 4.25 4.24 -7.05
CA GLY A 9 2.82 4.52 -6.86
C GLY A 9 1.87 3.77 -7.81
N GLY A 10 2.18 2.52 -8.18
CA GLY A 10 1.34 1.70 -9.05
C GLY A 10 1.40 2.06 -10.55
N ARG A 11 2.09 3.14 -10.92
CA ARG A 11 2.29 3.56 -12.31
C ARG A 11 3.49 2.85 -12.92
N GLY A 12 3.44 2.61 -14.23
CA GLY A 12 4.53 1.90 -14.93
C GLY A 12 4.61 0.42 -14.55
N ILE A 13 3.47 -0.25 -14.32
CA ILE A 13 3.39 -1.70 -14.16
C ILE A 13 2.33 -2.25 -15.12
N ARG A 14 2.67 -3.34 -15.82
CA ARG A 14 1.75 -4.04 -16.73
C ARG A 14 1.82 -5.55 -16.51
N ALA A 15 0.66 -6.15 -16.26
CA ALA A 15 0.52 -7.60 -16.28
C ALA A 15 0.48 -8.09 -17.74
N VAL A 16 1.14 -9.20 -18.00
CA VAL A 16 1.13 -9.90 -19.30
C VAL A 16 0.88 -11.36 -18.96
N SER A 17 -0.17 -11.94 -19.54
CA SER A 17 -0.68 -13.28 -19.21
C SER A 17 -0.02 -14.41 -20.00
N ALA A 18 0.61 -14.09 -21.14
CA ALA A 18 1.21 -15.06 -22.05
C ALA A 18 2.58 -14.56 -22.54
N GLN A 19 3.51 -15.49 -22.79
CA GLN A 19 4.89 -15.16 -23.15
C GLN A 19 4.96 -14.45 -24.52
N GLU A 20 4.10 -14.86 -25.45
CA GLU A 20 3.96 -14.31 -26.80
C GLU A 20 3.54 -12.84 -26.77
N GLY A 21 2.80 -12.42 -25.73
CA GLY A 21 2.34 -11.03 -25.59
C GLY A 21 3.37 -10.08 -24.97
N VAL A 22 4.52 -10.58 -24.51
CA VAL A 22 5.50 -9.76 -23.75
C VAL A 22 6.14 -8.70 -24.62
N GLU A 23 6.55 -9.04 -25.84
CA GLU A 23 7.23 -8.11 -26.74
C GLU A 23 6.32 -6.93 -27.13
N GLU A 24 5.08 -7.22 -27.51
CA GLU A 24 4.09 -6.19 -27.87
C GLU A 24 3.70 -5.34 -26.67
N ALA A 25 3.51 -5.96 -25.50
CA ALA A 25 3.25 -5.24 -24.26
C ALA A 25 4.42 -4.33 -23.88
N LEU A 26 5.67 -4.77 -24.10
CA LEU A 26 6.87 -3.99 -23.86
C LEU A 26 6.97 -2.80 -24.83
N LYS A 27 6.73 -3.01 -26.14
CA LYS A 27 6.71 -1.93 -27.13
C LYS A 27 5.73 -0.82 -26.74
N ARG A 28 4.48 -1.20 -26.42
CA ARG A 28 3.46 -0.25 -25.93
C ARG A 28 3.86 0.42 -24.62
N PHE A 29 4.46 -0.35 -23.70
CA PHE A 29 4.91 0.16 -22.42
C PHE A 29 6.01 1.22 -22.59
N VAL A 30 7.03 0.94 -23.39
CA VAL A 30 8.11 1.89 -23.66
C VAL A 30 7.58 3.15 -24.31
N VAL A 31 6.67 3.05 -25.29
CA VAL A 31 6.06 4.24 -25.93
C VAL A 31 5.33 5.12 -24.91
N LEU A 32 4.49 4.53 -24.06
CA LEU A 32 3.71 5.27 -23.06
C LEU A 32 4.57 5.91 -21.97
N PHE A 33 5.73 5.32 -21.66
CA PHE A 33 6.56 5.71 -20.52
C PHE A 33 7.93 6.30 -20.90
N ARG A 34 8.22 6.47 -22.20
CA ARG A 34 9.51 6.96 -22.71
C ARG A 34 9.94 8.30 -22.12
N TYR A 35 8.96 9.15 -21.82
CA TYR A 35 9.19 10.49 -21.23
C TYR A 35 9.24 10.50 -19.70
N HIS A 36 8.91 9.38 -19.04
CA HIS A 36 8.76 9.33 -17.59
C HIS A 36 9.81 8.46 -16.89
N PHE A 37 10.39 7.45 -17.57
CA PHE A 37 11.35 6.52 -16.98
C PHE A 37 12.48 6.16 -17.95
N THR A 38 13.72 6.10 -17.43
CA THR A 38 14.92 5.80 -18.22
C THR A 38 15.21 4.30 -18.37
N HIS A 39 14.67 3.45 -17.49
CA HIS A 39 14.96 2.01 -17.48
C HIS A 39 13.71 1.18 -17.15
N VAL A 40 13.62 0.00 -17.75
CA VAL A 40 12.52 -0.97 -17.57
C VAL A 40 13.08 -2.30 -17.05
N LEU A 41 12.44 -2.84 -16.02
CA LEU A 41 12.67 -4.20 -15.51
C LEU A 41 11.54 -5.11 -16.00
N ILE A 42 11.91 -6.19 -16.67
CA ILE A 42 10.97 -7.25 -17.00
C ILE A 42 11.11 -8.32 -15.92
N GLY A 43 10.11 -8.39 -15.04
CA GLY A 43 10.01 -9.43 -14.03
C GLY A 43 9.19 -10.59 -14.56
N PHE A 44 9.84 -11.70 -14.88
CA PHE A 44 9.13 -12.97 -15.04
C PHE A 44 8.79 -13.47 -13.64
N MET A 45 7.54 -13.31 -13.22
CA MET A 45 6.96 -14.21 -12.23
C MET A 45 6.62 -15.52 -12.96
N SER A 46 7.63 -16.14 -13.57
CA SER A 46 7.53 -17.54 -13.96
C SER A 46 7.68 -18.29 -12.67
N ASP A 47 6.59 -18.90 -12.23
CA ASP A 47 6.64 -19.79 -11.10
C ASP A 47 7.42 -21.04 -11.54
N ALA A 48 8.76 -21.02 -11.39
CA ALA A 48 9.57 -22.21 -11.61
C ALA A 48 9.27 -23.29 -10.54
N ARG A 49 8.40 -22.98 -9.56
CA ARG A 49 7.92 -23.92 -8.53
C ARG A 49 6.40 -24.06 -8.48
N ALA A 50 5.59 -23.09 -8.91
CA ALA A 50 4.15 -23.28 -8.93
C ALA A 50 3.67 -23.99 -10.18
N ARG A 51 2.76 -24.91 -9.93
CA ARG A 51 2.00 -25.61 -10.95
C ARG A 51 1.25 -24.57 -11.80
N PRO A 52 1.03 -24.87 -13.10
CA PRO A 52 0.34 -23.98 -14.06
C PRO A 52 -1.02 -23.44 -13.60
N SER A 53 -1.65 -24.03 -12.58
CA SER A 53 -2.93 -23.62 -12.01
C SER A 53 -2.86 -22.50 -10.94
N GLN A 54 -1.67 -22.02 -10.55
CA GLN A 54 -1.50 -20.98 -9.50
C GLN A 54 -0.94 -19.65 -10.00
N THR A 55 -0.97 -19.40 -11.31
CA THR A 55 -0.52 -18.14 -11.95
C THR A 55 -1.42 -16.94 -11.67
N SER A 56 -2.45 -17.06 -10.83
CA SER A 56 -3.31 -15.94 -10.50
C SER A 56 -2.70 -15.08 -9.37
N PHE A 57 -2.73 -13.77 -9.58
CA PHE A 57 -2.58 -12.79 -8.51
C PHE A 57 -3.68 -12.94 -7.42
N LEU A 58 -4.68 -13.80 -7.64
CA LEU A 58 -5.95 -13.86 -6.90
C LEU A 58 -5.83 -14.29 -5.43
N HIS A 59 -4.66 -14.71 -4.94
CA HIS A 59 -4.51 -15.12 -3.52
C HIS A 59 -3.24 -14.58 -2.86
N ARG A 60 -2.62 -13.55 -3.45
CA ARG A 60 -1.39 -12.96 -2.91
C ARG A 60 -1.71 -11.69 -2.11
N ARG A 61 -1.33 -11.69 -0.83
CA ARG A 61 -1.39 -10.55 0.09
C ARG A 61 -0.20 -9.65 -0.18
N HIS A 62 -0.43 -8.33 -0.32
CA HIS A 62 0.66 -7.37 -0.42
C HIS A 62 1.09 -6.97 0.99
N PHE A 63 2.17 -7.58 1.45
CA PHE A 63 2.72 -7.35 2.79
C PHE A 63 3.88 -6.36 2.76
N ALA A 64 4.01 -5.59 3.84
CA ALA A 64 5.13 -4.70 4.11
C ALA A 64 5.72 -5.01 5.47
N ALA A 65 6.98 -5.46 5.52
CA ALA A 65 7.74 -5.50 6.76
C ALA A 65 8.31 -4.11 7.05
N GLN A 66 7.99 -3.57 8.23
CA GLN A 66 8.61 -2.36 8.73
C GLN A 66 9.81 -2.69 9.60
N VAL A 67 10.95 -2.13 9.23
CA VAL A 67 12.18 -2.21 10.00
C VAL A 67 12.79 -0.81 10.11
N ALA A 68 13.63 -0.61 11.11
CA ALA A 68 14.37 0.62 11.30
C ALA A 68 15.78 0.30 11.79
N ASN A 69 16.74 1.13 11.40
CA ASN A 69 18.12 1.03 11.83
C ASN A 69 18.69 2.41 12.08
N GLY A 70 19.50 2.56 13.12
CA GLY A 70 20.08 3.84 13.54
C GLY A 70 21.53 3.67 13.95
N THR A 71 21.86 4.10 15.17
CA THR A 71 23.20 3.91 15.77
C THR A 71 23.42 2.52 16.37
N GLY A 72 22.40 1.63 16.33
CA GLY A 72 22.43 0.29 16.91
C GLY A 72 22.17 -0.81 15.87
N ASP A 73 21.56 -1.91 16.32
CA ASP A 73 21.13 -2.99 15.43
C ASP A 73 19.75 -2.70 14.81
N VAL A 74 19.43 -3.41 13.73
CA VAL A 74 18.15 -3.33 13.04
C VAL A 74 17.02 -3.80 13.96
N VAL A 75 16.00 -2.96 14.12
CA VAL A 75 14.79 -3.22 14.89
C VAL A 75 13.65 -3.59 13.95
N GLN A 76 12.95 -4.68 14.29
CA GLN A 76 11.68 -5.04 13.68
C GLN A 76 10.55 -4.25 14.35
N VAL A 77 9.71 -3.61 13.55
CA VAL A 77 8.62 -2.76 14.07
C VAL A 77 7.30 -3.53 14.00
N TRP A 78 6.76 -3.76 12.78
CA TRP A 78 5.59 -4.61 12.55
C TRP A 78 5.39 -4.89 11.06
N GLY A 79 4.50 -5.83 10.75
CA GLY A 79 4.00 -6.08 9.40
C GLY A 79 2.72 -5.31 9.11
N ARG A 80 2.64 -4.70 7.94
CA ARG A 80 1.42 -4.08 7.40
C ARG A 80 0.90 -4.84 6.22
N GLU A 81 -0.40 -4.84 6.05
CA GLU A 81 -1.04 -5.37 4.87
C GLU A 81 -1.68 -4.29 4.02
N ARG A 82 -1.51 -4.42 2.71
CA ARG A 82 -1.78 -3.37 1.72
C ARG A 82 -2.42 -3.98 0.47
N SER A 83 -3.17 -5.06 0.67
CA SER A 83 -3.75 -5.87 -0.39
C SER A 83 -4.91 -5.16 -1.09
N VAL A 84 -5.65 -4.31 -0.37
CA VAL A 84 -6.77 -3.54 -0.92
C VAL A 84 -6.24 -2.42 -1.81
N GLN A 85 -6.29 -2.66 -3.12
CA GLN A 85 -5.72 -1.79 -4.13
C GLN A 85 -6.68 -1.61 -5.31
N ARG A 86 -6.59 -0.45 -5.96
CA ARG A 86 -7.23 -0.19 -7.26
C ARG A 86 -6.16 0.27 -8.24
N ARG A 87 -6.08 -0.39 -9.41
CA ARG A 87 -5.04 -0.11 -10.42
C ARG A 87 -3.62 -0.11 -9.84
N LEU A 88 -3.34 -1.07 -8.94
CA LEU A 88 -2.04 -1.24 -8.26
C LEU A 88 -1.65 -0.06 -7.34
N GLN A 89 -2.62 0.79 -6.98
CA GLN A 89 -2.50 1.84 -5.98
C GLN A 89 -3.23 1.42 -4.71
N LYS A 90 -2.59 1.66 -3.57
CA LYS A 90 -3.13 1.29 -2.26
C LYS A 90 -4.32 2.16 -1.92
N LEU A 91 -5.42 1.54 -1.48
CA LEU A 91 -6.60 2.25 -1.00
C LEU A 91 -6.73 2.11 0.52
N VAL A 92 -6.58 0.90 1.04
CA VAL A 92 -6.70 0.61 2.47
C VAL A 92 -5.52 -0.22 2.93
N GLU A 93 -4.99 0.11 4.10
CA GLU A 93 -3.91 -0.63 4.76
C GLU A 93 -4.32 -1.03 6.18
N THR A 94 -3.88 -2.20 6.62
CA THR A 94 -4.10 -2.71 7.99
C THR A 94 -2.79 -2.97 8.70
N ALA A 95 -2.81 -2.79 10.01
CA ALA A 95 -1.73 -3.16 10.91
C ALA A 95 -2.33 -3.62 12.25
N PRO A 96 -1.87 -4.75 12.82
CA PRO A 96 -0.96 -5.73 12.22
C PRO A 96 -1.60 -6.50 11.05
N SER A 97 -0.79 -7.16 10.22
CA SER A 97 -1.29 -8.01 9.11
C SER A 97 -2.10 -9.21 9.63
N THR A 98 -3.12 -9.62 8.86
CA THR A 98 -3.99 -10.78 9.15
C THR A 98 -3.41 -12.12 8.67
N ILE A 99 -2.28 -12.13 7.96
CA ILE A 99 -1.60 -13.36 7.57
C ILE A 99 -1.05 -14.10 8.81
N THR A 100 -0.71 -15.38 8.65
CA THR A 100 -0.26 -16.22 9.77
C THR A 100 0.98 -15.63 10.45
N ARG A 101 1.04 -15.72 11.78
CA ARG A 101 2.16 -15.18 12.57
C ARG A 101 3.52 -15.73 12.13
N ASN A 102 3.57 -17.00 11.75
CA ASN A 102 4.80 -17.64 11.25
C ASN A 102 5.28 -16.97 9.96
N LEU A 103 4.36 -16.67 9.04
CA LEU A 103 4.70 -15.97 7.80
C LEU A 103 5.11 -14.52 8.07
N VAL A 104 4.41 -13.81 8.96
CA VAL A 104 4.82 -12.46 9.40
C VAL A 104 6.26 -12.47 9.95
N HIS A 105 6.57 -13.42 10.85
CA HIS A 105 7.89 -13.54 11.46
C HIS A 105 8.98 -13.85 10.42
N LEU A 106 8.69 -14.76 9.47
CA LEU A 106 9.59 -15.06 8.36
C LEU A 106 9.90 -13.82 7.53
N LEU A 107 8.88 -13.04 7.16
CA LEU A 107 9.02 -11.86 6.33
C LEU A 107 9.76 -10.71 7.06
N LEU A 108 9.49 -10.51 8.35
CA LEU A 108 10.23 -9.54 9.18
C LEU A 108 11.70 -9.95 9.34
N THR A 109 11.97 -11.24 9.52
CA THR A 109 13.35 -11.76 9.61
C THR A 109 14.11 -11.55 8.30
N ALA A 110 13.46 -11.81 7.17
CA ALA A 110 14.05 -11.56 5.85
C ALA A 110 14.36 -10.07 5.65
N ALA A 111 13.42 -9.17 5.98
CA ALA A 111 13.62 -7.73 5.92
C ALA A 111 14.79 -7.25 6.80
N THR A 112 14.89 -7.80 8.02
CA THR A 112 15.99 -7.51 8.96
C THR A 112 17.34 -7.88 8.36
N ARG A 113 17.45 -9.09 7.80
CA ARG A 113 18.68 -9.57 7.14
C ARG A 113 19.09 -8.68 5.97
N MET A 114 18.12 -8.29 5.13
CA MET A 114 18.39 -7.41 4.00
C MET A 114 18.84 -6.01 4.45
N THR A 115 18.21 -5.44 5.48
CA THR A 115 18.58 -4.12 6.03
C THR A 115 20.01 -4.14 6.57
N ARG A 116 20.38 -5.20 7.31
CA ARG A 116 21.75 -5.39 7.82
C ARG A 116 22.76 -5.49 6.68
N ALA A 117 22.46 -6.28 5.66
CA ALA A 117 23.34 -6.45 4.50
C ALA A 117 23.55 -5.14 3.74
N LEU A 118 22.51 -4.32 3.61
CA LEU A 118 22.57 -3.01 2.96
C LEU A 118 23.20 -1.92 3.84
N ARG A 119 23.41 -2.18 5.13
CA ARG A 119 23.84 -1.19 6.14
C ARG A 119 23.00 0.09 6.09
N TYR A 120 21.71 -0.06 5.78
CA TYR A 120 20.83 1.08 5.62
C TYR A 120 20.59 1.74 6.97
N GLN A 121 20.55 3.07 6.99
CA GLN A 121 20.21 3.87 8.16
C GLN A 121 18.91 4.64 7.92
N GLY A 122 17.96 4.51 8.84
CA GLY A 122 16.63 5.06 8.75
C GLY A 122 15.54 3.99 8.85
N ALA A 123 14.33 4.36 8.43
CA ALA A 123 13.16 3.48 8.45
C ALA A 123 12.84 2.99 7.03
N ASP A 124 12.70 1.67 6.90
CA ASP A 124 12.50 1.00 5.62
C ASP A 124 11.25 0.14 5.61
N SER A 125 10.59 0.11 4.46
CA SER A 125 9.50 -0.81 4.19
C SER A 125 9.85 -1.81 3.10
N PHE A 126 9.96 -3.08 3.49
CA PHE A 126 10.21 -4.21 2.61
C PHE A 126 8.88 -4.75 2.08
N ALA A 127 8.63 -4.54 0.80
CA ALA A 127 7.40 -4.97 0.14
C ALA A 127 7.56 -6.37 -0.48
N CYS A 128 6.59 -7.24 -0.23
CA CYS A 128 6.52 -8.56 -0.85
C CYS A 128 5.07 -8.94 -1.20
N LEU A 129 4.94 -9.90 -2.12
CA LEU A 129 3.70 -10.65 -2.32
C LEU A 129 3.81 -11.96 -1.56
N ALA A 130 2.85 -12.26 -0.71
CA ALA A 130 2.83 -13.47 0.10
C ALA A 130 1.53 -14.24 -0.12
N ASN A 131 1.62 -15.55 -0.36
CA ASN A 131 0.48 -16.44 -0.40
C ASN A 131 0.21 -16.93 1.03
N SER A 132 -0.94 -16.54 1.60
CA SER A 132 -1.30 -16.89 2.98
C SER A 132 -1.57 -18.39 3.18
N HIS A 133 -1.86 -19.14 2.11
CA HIS A 133 -2.17 -20.57 2.16
C HIS A 133 -0.92 -21.43 2.01
N THR A 134 -0.03 -21.10 1.07
CA THR A 134 1.18 -21.90 0.78
C THR A 134 2.40 -21.42 1.56
N GLY A 135 2.39 -20.18 2.07
CA GLY A 135 3.56 -19.55 2.69
C GLY A 135 4.60 -19.06 1.68
N GLU A 136 4.38 -19.26 0.38
CA GLU A 136 5.26 -18.79 -0.68
C GLU A 136 5.22 -17.27 -0.76
N TRP A 137 6.39 -16.66 -0.96
CA TRP A 137 6.47 -15.22 -1.06
C TRP A 137 7.56 -14.79 -2.04
N VAL A 138 7.37 -13.59 -2.60
CA VAL A 138 8.29 -12.98 -3.54
C VAL A 138 8.56 -11.54 -3.10
N PHE A 139 9.84 -11.20 -2.98
CA PHE A 139 10.27 -9.83 -2.71
C PHE A 139 9.99 -8.93 -3.92
N LEU A 140 9.48 -7.72 -3.67
CA LEU A 140 9.16 -6.76 -4.73
C LEU A 140 10.09 -5.55 -4.76
N LYS A 141 10.33 -4.92 -3.60
CA LYS A 141 11.11 -3.69 -3.46
C LYS A 141 11.33 -3.32 -2.00
N ILE A 142 12.35 -2.50 -1.78
CA ILE A 142 12.51 -1.66 -0.58
C ILE A 142 11.98 -0.27 -0.93
N ASN A 143 11.31 0.36 0.02
CA ASN A 143 11.02 1.80 -0.06
C ASN A 143 11.84 2.46 1.05
N PRO A 144 13.02 3.03 0.71
CA PRO A 144 13.96 3.59 1.67
C PRO A 144 13.56 5.00 2.10
N TYR A 145 12.31 5.12 2.53
CA TYR A 145 11.72 6.37 2.96
C TYR A 145 10.46 6.07 3.75
N MET A 146 10.12 7.00 4.64
CA MET A 146 8.86 6.96 5.37
C MET A 146 7.71 6.98 4.37
N GLN A 147 6.96 5.89 4.32
CA GLN A 147 5.83 5.78 3.40
C GLN A 147 4.61 6.52 3.93
N VAL A 148 3.70 6.88 3.02
CA VAL A 148 2.46 7.63 3.27
C VAL A 148 1.65 7.05 4.45
N GLU A 149 1.70 5.74 4.65
CA GLU A 149 1.00 5.04 5.75
C GLU A 149 1.60 5.20 7.16
N HIS A 150 2.80 5.78 7.28
CA HIS A 150 3.40 6.07 8.59
C HIS A 150 2.77 7.35 9.14
N GLY A 151 1.76 7.20 9.99
CA GLY A 151 1.14 8.34 10.67
C GLY A 151 2.10 8.96 11.70
N ILE A 152 2.64 10.14 11.42
CA ILE A 152 3.46 10.92 12.39
C ILE A 152 2.58 11.64 13.42
N SER A 153 2.65 11.28 14.71
CA SER A 153 1.76 11.87 15.74
C SER A 153 1.89 13.39 15.86
N ILE A 154 0.87 14.12 15.41
CA ILE A 154 0.52 15.48 15.85
C ILE A 154 -1.02 15.53 15.89
N ALA A 155 -1.60 15.84 17.06
CA ALA A 155 -3.06 15.85 17.31
C ALA A 155 -3.79 16.87 16.38
N ARG A 156 -5.04 16.69 15.94
CA ARG A 156 -6.25 16.15 16.61
C ARG A 156 -7.17 15.41 15.62
N PRO A 157 -7.98 14.48 16.11
CA PRO A 157 -9.22 14.04 15.45
C PRO A 157 -10.44 14.11 16.37
N ALA A 158 -11.61 14.29 15.76
CA ALA A 158 -12.88 14.10 16.43
C ALA A 158 -13.15 12.59 16.63
N GLY A 159 -13.63 12.22 17.83
CA GLY A 159 -14.06 10.86 18.18
C GLY A 159 -12.95 9.93 18.70
N ARG A 160 -13.30 9.05 19.65
CA ARG A 160 -12.39 8.04 20.22
C ARG A 160 -11.91 7.07 19.12
N GLY A 161 -10.59 6.86 19.05
CA GLY A 161 -9.95 5.86 18.20
C GLY A 161 -9.75 6.23 16.72
N VAL A 162 -10.23 7.39 16.29
CA VAL A 162 -10.01 7.91 14.92
C VAL A 162 -8.83 8.87 14.94
N ARG A 163 -8.08 8.98 13.83
CA ARG A 163 -7.07 10.02 13.55
C ARG A 163 -7.19 10.48 12.11
N VAL A 164 -7.03 11.79 11.87
CA VAL A 164 -7.09 12.37 10.53
C VAL A 164 -5.82 13.17 10.30
N ASP A 165 -5.07 12.77 9.27
CA ASP A 165 -3.92 13.53 8.79
C ASP A 165 -4.33 14.20 7.47
N THR A 166 -4.30 15.53 7.42
CA THR A 166 -4.66 16.29 6.22
C THR A 166 -3.86 17.58 6.15
N TRP A 167 -3.60 18.03 4.93
CA TRP A 167 -2.98 19.31 4.65
C TRP A 167 -4.00 20.45 4.50
N LEU A 168 -5.29 20.12 4.44
CA LEU A 168 -6.38 21.08 4.22
C LEU A 168 -6.60 22.04 5.41
N TYR A 169 -6.27 21.62 6.63
CA TYR A 169 -6.39 22.46 7.83
C TYR A 169 -5.07 23.19 8.11
N ARG A 170 -4.75 24.21 7.31
CA ARG A 170 -3.74 25.19 7.70
C ARG A 170 -4.44 26.25 8.55
N ALA A 171 -3.99 26.44 9.80
CA ALA A 171 -4.60 27.40 10.72
C ALA A 171 -4.73 28.78 10.05
N GLY A 172 -5.96 29.31 10.01
CA GLY A 172 -6.26 30.64 9.46
C GLY A 172 -6.67 30.70 7.99
N VAL A 173 -6.68 29.59 7.24
CA VAL A 173 -7.10 29.60 5.83
C VAL A 173 -8.52 29.02 5.70
N ARG A 174 -9.50 29.85 5.31
CA ARG A 174 -10.82 29.38 4.88
C ARG A 174 -10.79 29.15 3.38
N GLY A 175 -10.98 27.90 2.97
CA GLY A 175 -10.98 27.50 1.56
C GLY A 175 -9.59 27.15 1.05
N CYS A 176 -9.52 26.10 0.23
CA CYS A 176 -8.29 25.68 -0.41
C CYS A 176 -8.61 25.29 -1.86
N ASN A 177 -7.87 25.84 -2.82
CA ASN A 177 -8.00 25.45 -4.21
C ASN A 177 -7.22 24.14 -4.46
N ILE A 178 -7.92 23.11 -4.92
CA ILE A 178 -7.33 21.81 -5.25
C ILE A 178 -7.07 21.81 -6.75
N GLY A 179 -5.81 22.06 -7.13
CA GLY A 179 -5.35 21.99 -8.53
C GLY A 179 -5.04 20.58 -8.98
N THR A 180 -4.69 20.43 -10.27
CA THR A 180 -4.34 19.14 -10.89
C THR A 180 -2.83 18.82 -10.87
N ASP A 181 -2.03 19.73 -10.32
CA ASP A 181 -0.57 19.64 -10.36
C ASP A 181 0.01 18.64 -9.35
N CYS A 182 -0.75 18.34 -8.29
CA CYS A 182 -0.37 17.43 -7.22
C CYS A 182 -1.24 16.17 -7.21
N ASP A 183 -0.97 15.25 -6.28
CA ASP A 183 -1.83 14.10 -6.07
C ASP A 183 -3.20 14.50 -5.49
N SER A 184 -4.20 13.66 -5.73
CA SER A 184 -5.57 13.92 -5.29
C SER A 184 -5.81 13.59 -3.82
N LEU A 185 -4.77 13.49 -2.99
CA LEU A 185 -4.88 13.08 -1.61
C LEU A 185 -5.39 14.26 -0.76
N LEU A 186 -6.60 14.12 -0.23
CA LEU A 186 -7.19 15.15 0.65
C LEU A 186 -6.86 14.90 2.12
N ALA A 187 -7.04 13.66 2.58
CA ALA A 187 -6.85 13.28 3.97
C ALA A 187 -6.55 11.78 4.09
N LYS A 188 -5.89 11.41 5.18
CA LYS A 188 -5.74 10.02 5.62
C LYS A 188 -6.56 9.85 6.89
N ILE A 189 -7.46 8.87 6.88
CA ILE A 189 -8.24 8.51 8.07
C ILE A 189 -7.65 7.21 8.61
N LEU A 190 -7.19 7.26 9.86
CA LEU A 190 -6.68 6.13 10.60
C LEU A 190 -7.69 5.78 11.68
N ALA A 191 -8.01 4.51 11.85
CA ALA A 191 -8.93 4.02 12.87
C ALA A 191 -8.26 2.92 13.69
N ARG A 192 -8.50 2.91 15.01
CA ARG A 192 -7.86 1.99 15.95
C ARG A 192 -8.90 1.36 16.87
N GLY A 193 -9.04 0.05 16.75
CA GLY A 193 -9.82 -0.79 17.67
C GLY A 193 -8.96 -1.77 18.46
N ARG A 194 -9.58 -2.54 19.35
CA ARG A 194 -8.96 -3.70 20.02
C ARG A 194 -8.74 -4.85 19.04
N ASP A 195 -9.59 -4.94 18.03
CA ASP A 195 -9.54 -5.90 16.94
C ASP A 195 -9.88 -5.23 15.60
N LEU A 196 -9.80 -5.99 14.50
CA LEU A 196 -10.11 -5.50 13.16
C LEU A 196 -11.57 -5.05 13.03
N GLY A 197 -12.51 -5.71 13.72
CA GLY A 197 -13.93 -5.37 13.68
C GLY A 197 -14.20 -4.00 14.29
N GLU A 198 -13.71 -3.74 15.50
CA GLU A 198 -13.83 -2.43 16.16
C GLU A 198 -13.12 -1.33 15.36
N ALA A 199 -11.92 -1.61 14.80
CA ALA A 199 -11.21 -0.65 13.95
C ALA A 199 -12.01 -0.33 12.68
N THR A 200 -12.65 -1.33 12.08
CA THR A 200 -13.49 -1.19 10.88
C THR A 200 -14.74 -0.36 11.17
N GLN A 201 -15.43 -0.62 12.28
CA GLN A 201 -16.60 0.17 12.70
C GLN A 201 -16.24 1.64 12.89
N GLN A 202 -15.10 1.93 13.53
CA GLN A 202 -14.61 3.29 13.69
C GLN A 202 -14.24 3.94 12.35
N ALA A 203 -13.61 3.19 11.43
CA ALA A 203 -13.26 3.67 10.10
C ALA A 203 -14.53 4.01 9.28
N VAL A 204 -15.53 3.13 9.28
CA VAL A 204 -16.80 3.34 8.58
C VAL A 204 -17.53 4.57 9.13
N ARG A 205 -17.59 4.71 10.46
CA ARG A 205 -18.18 5.90 11.10
C ARG A 205 -17.43 7.17 10.67
N ALA A 206 -16.11 7.19 10.83
CA ALA A 206 -15.28 8.35 10.48
C ALA A 206 -15.41 8.74 9.01
N LEU A 207 -15.41 7.76 8.11
CA LEU A 207 -15.64 7.98 6.69
C LEU A 207 -17.01 8.63 6.47
N ARG A 208 -18.10 8.05 6.99
CA ARG A 208 -19.47 8.57 6.83
C ARG A 208 -19.66 9.98 7.38
N GLU A 209 -19.01 10.30 8.50
CA GLU A 209 -19.07 11.62 9.14
C GLU A 209 -18.19 12.67 8.43
N THR A 210 -17.17 12.24 7.70
CA THR A 210 -16.30 13.16 6.95
C THR A 210 -17.13 13.88 5.89
N SER A 211 -16.94 15.19 5.74
CA SER A 211 -17.59 15.99 4.69
C SER A 211 -16.57 16.95 4.09
N VAL A 212 -16.50 16.98 2.76
CA VAL A 212 -15.69 17.94 2.00
C VAL A 212 -16.65 18.71 1.11
N LYS A 213 -16.75 20.02 1.33
CA LYS A 213 -17.68 20.92 0.63
C LYS A 213 -16.91 22.05 -0.04
N ASN A 214 -17.36 22.47 -1.22
CA ASN A 214 -17.02 23.74 -1.86
C ASN A 214 -18.28 24.64 -1.88
N GLU A 215 -18.16 25.83 -2.47
CA GLU A 215 -19.27 26.79 -2.61
C GLU A 215 -20.42 26.23 -3.49
N ASP A 216 -20.12 25.31 -4.41
CA ASP A 216 -21.06 24.72 -5.38
C ASP A 216 -21.61 23.32 -5.00
N GLY A 217 -21.41 22.85 -3.77
CA GLY A 217 -22.08 21.64 -3.24
C GLY A 217 -21.24 20.37 -3.03
N GLY A 218 -19.92 20.38 -3.30
CA GLY A 218 -19.00 19.28 -2.93
C GLY A 218 -17.81 19.10 -3.88
N VAL A 219 -16.77 18.44 -3.38
CA VAL A 219 -15.73 17.79 -4.22
C VAL A 219 -16.00 16.29 -4.19
N ASP A 220 -15.99 15.64 -5.35
CA ASP A 220 -16.14 14.19 -5.42
C ASP A 220 -14.98 13.50 -4.70
N THR A 221 -15.30 12.53 -3.85
CA THR A 221 -14.32 11.76 -3.07
C THR A 221 -14.52 10.27 -3.25
N ASP A 222 -13.49 9.49 -2.96
CA ASP A 222 -13.52 8.03 -2.99
C ASP A 222 -14.14 7.40 -1.72
N ARG A 223 -14.69 8.21 -0.80
CA ARG A 223 -15.27 7.75 0.47
C ARG A 223 -16.22 6.58 0.31
N THR A 224 -17.14 6.63 -0.66
CA THR A 224 -18.13 5.55 -0.87
C THR A 224 -17.45 4.24 -1.27
N VAL A 225 -16.38 4.33 -2.07
CA VAL A 225 -15.55 3.18 -2.43
C VAL A 225 -14.79 2.64 -1.21
N LEU A 226 -14.23 3.53 -0.38
CA LEU A 226 -13.52 3.14 0.84
C LEU A 226 -14.45 2.44 1.84
N VAL A 227 -15.66 2.97 2.07
CA VAL A 227 -16.68 2.34 2.91
C VAL A 227 -17.07 0.98 2.35
N GLY A 228 -17.32 0.88 1.05
CA GLY A 228 -17.63 -0.39 0.40
C GLY A 228 -16.51 -1.42 0.53
N ALA A 229 -15.24 -0.99 0.45
CA ALA A 229 -14.08 -1.87 0.58
C ALA A 229 -13.95 -2.45 1.99
N VAL A 230 -14.10 -1.63 3.05
CA VAL A 230 -13.96 -2.10 4.44
C VAL A 230 -15.24 -2.75 5.00
N ALA A 231 -16.38 -2.59 4.33
CA ALA A 231 -17.62 -3.29 4.69
C ALA A 231 -17.83 -4.60 3.89
N HIS A 232 -16.87 -4.97 3.04
CA HIS A 232 -16.98 -6.16 2.21
C HIS A 232 -16.68 -7.43 3.01
N VAL A 233 -17.35 -8.55 2.71
CA VAL A 233 -17.16 -9.84 3.41
C VAL A 233 -15.70 -10.29 3.46
N HIS A 234 -14.95 -10.15 2.35
CA HIS A 234 -13.52 -10.51 2.32
C HIS A 234 -12.67 -9.67 3.28
N TRP A 235 -13.04 -8.40 3.53
CA TRP A 235 -12.34 -7.58 4.51
C TRP A 235 -12.58 -8.09 5.92
N GLU A 236 -13.84 -8.38 6.27
CA GLU A 236 -14.22 -8.89 7.59
C GLU A 236 -13.55 -10.24 7.88
N GLU A 237 -13.41 -11.09 6.86
CA GLU A 237 -12.70 -12.37 6.94
C GLU A 237 -11.17 -12.23 6.92
N GLY A 238 -10.64 -11.02 6.70
CA GLY A 238 -9.21 -10.78 6.56
C GLY A 238 -8.57 -11.50 5.37
N LYS A 239 -9.32 -11.65 4.26
CA LYS A 239 -8.94 -12.36 3.02
C LYS A 239 -8.59 -11.43 1.87
#